data_AF-A0A5J4WF43-F1
#
_entry.id   AF-A0A5J4WF43-F1
#
_cell.length_a   1.000
_cell.length_b   1.000
_cell.length_c   1.000
_cell.angle_alpha   90.00
_cell.angle_beta   90.00
_cell.angle_gamma   90.00
#
_symmetry.space_group_name_H-M   'P 1'
#
loop_
_entity.id
_entity.type
_entity.pdbx_description
1 polymer ?
#
loop_
_entity_poly.entity_id
_entity_poly.type
_entity_poly.pdbx_seq_one_letter_code
_entity_poly.pdbx_strand_id
1 'polypeptide(L)'
;MEKAQKEGNKEMEIFLIDNLIQKFRGTIIRQTQFAEFELDLHSIAETGNDGLSPDVMSSLFSRLNSEYYGYGNQIDGSSYKYPHSFHASPQSAFDFLRVPHFFYNFYVYKYATSMSVSNVLSQRILNGSTQERQENLHKLFILLKAGCSKPPLEIMADAGVDIRTPKPFVESLEFMEKLIERLDELTTEQHI
;
A
#
# COMPACT_ATOMS: atom_id res chain seq x y z
N MET A 1 18.24 -2.66 -6.93
CA MET A 1 18.25 -1.36 -7.65
C MET A 1 19.68 -0.86 -7.80
N GLU A 2 20.42 -0.55 -6.72
CA GLU A 2 21.81 -0.02 -6.83
C GLU A 2 22.75 -0.83 -7.73
N LYS A 3 22.70 -2.17 -7.67
CA LYS A 3 23.53 -3.02 -8.53
C LYS A 3 23.21 -2.81 -10.01
N ALA A 4 21.92 -2.82 -10.36
CA ALA A 4 21.47 -2.59 -11.74
C ALA A 4 21.88 -1.20 -12.24
N GLN A 5 21.77 -0.18 -11.38
CA GLN A 5 22.23 1.18 -11.67
C GLN A 5 23.74 1.26 -11.91
N LYS A 6 24.55 0.63 -11.05
CA LYS A 6 26.02 0.57 -11.18
C LYS A 6 26.47 -0.17 -12.43
N GLU A 7 25.73 -1.20 -12.84
CA GLU A 7 26.01 -2.00 -14.03
C GLU A 7 25.41 -1.40 -15.31
N GLY A 8 24.67 -0.28 -15.22
CA GLY A 8 23.98 0.32 -16.36
C GLY A 8 22.88 -0.56 -16.96
N ASN A 9 22.39 -1.55 -16.20
CA ASN A 9 21.36 -2.48 -16.65
C ASN A 9 19.96 -1.89 -16.46
N LYS A 10 19.55 -1.09 -17.43
CA LYS A 10 18.28 -0.34 -17.43
C LYS A 10 17.05 -1.24 -17.37
N GLU A 11 17.02 -2.34 -18.12
CA GLU A 11 15.89 -3.28 -18.11
C GLU A 11 15.69 -3.91 -16.72
N MET A 12 16.78 -4.27 -16.05
CA MET A 12 16.73 -4.78 -14.68
C MET A 12 16.28 -3.70 -13.69
N GLU A 13 16.70 -2.45 -13.87
CA GLU A 13 16.23 -1.34 -13.02
C GLU A 13 14.71 -1.14 -13.16
N ILE A 14 14.20 -1.06 -14.39
CA ILE A 14 12.76 -0.97 -14.70
C ILE A 14 11.99 -2.13 -14.06
N PHE A 15 12.45 -3.37 -14.28
CA PHE A 15 11.80 -4.57 -13.72
C PHE A 15 11.70 -4.53 -12.19
N LEU A 16 12.77 -4.12 -11.51
CA LEU A 16 12.80 -4.04 -10.04
C LEU A 16 11.91 -2.92 -9.50
N ILE A 17 11.89 -1.77 -10.16
CA ILE A 17 11.05 -0.63 -9.78
C ILE A 17 9.57 -0.97 -9.97
N ASP A 18 9.18 -1.50 -11.14
CA ASP A 18 7.80 -1.94 -11.39
C ASP A 18 7.36 -2.99 -10.36
N ASN A 19 8.19 -4.02 -10.10
CA ASN A 19 7.88 -5.01 -9.08
C ASN A 19 7.65 -4.39 -7.69
N LEU A 20 8.42 -3.35 -7.34
CA LEU A 20 8.28 -2.69 -6.05
C LEU A 20 7.00 -1.83 -6.01
N ILE A 21 6.72 -1.06 -7.05
CA ILE A 21 5.46 -0.29 -7.21
C ILE A 21 4.26 -1.23 -7.08
N GLN A 22 4.27 -2.38 -7.77
CA GLN A 22 3.18 -3.35 -7.72
C GLN A 22 3.00 -3.95 -6.32
N LYS A 23 4.09 -4.18 -5.58
CA LYS A 23 4.03 -4.61 -4.18
C LYS A 23 3.41 -3.53 -3.29
N PHE A 24 3.78 -2.27 -3.46
CA PHE A 24 3.19 -1.15 -2.70
C PHE A 24 1.69 -1.02 -3.02
N ARG A 25 1.32 -1.03 -4.30
CA ARG A 25 -0.09 -1.03 -4.74
C ARG A 25 -0.88 -2.18 -4.10
N GLY A 26 -0.36 -3.40 -4.15
CA GLY A 26 -1.06 -4.59 -3.66
C GLY A 26 -1.13 -4.71 -2.13
N THR A 27 -0.18 -4.11 -1.40
CA THR A 27 -0.05 -4.28 0.06
C THR A 27 -0.50 -3.07 0.85
N ILE A 28 -0.30 -1.86 0.33
CA ILE A 28 -0.75 -0.62 0.94
C ILE A 28 -2.13 -0.29 0.38
N ILE A 29 -2.22 0.10 -0.89
CA ILE A 29 -3.46 0.64 -1.49
C ILE A 29 -4.60 -0.38 -1.43
N ARG A 30 -4.40 -1.59 -1.95
CA ARG A 30 -5.46 -2.62 -2.01
C ARG A 30 -5.90 -3.12 -0.63
N GLN A 31 -4.96 -3.22 0.33
CA GLN A 31 -5.31 -3.70 1.67
C GLN A 31 -5.99 -2.61 2.50
N THR A 32 -5.62 -1.34 2.31
CA THR A 32 -6.36 -0.20 2.89
C THR A 32 -7.78 -0.14 2.32
N GLN A 33 -7.95 -0.31 1.01
CA GLN A 33 -9.28 -0.39 0.39
C GLN A 33 -10.13 -1.52 1.02
N PHE A 34 -9.53 -2.69 1.25
CA PHE A 34 -10.21 -3.80 1.91
C PHE A 34 -10.55 -3.49 3.36
N ALA A 35 -9.66 -2.85 4.10
CA ALA A 35 -9.92 -2.44 5.48
C ALA A 35 -11.07 -1.43 5.57
N GLU A 36 -11.13 -0.49 4.64
CA GLU A 36 -12.23 0.49 4.54
C GLU A 36 -13.54 -0.18 4.17
N PHE A 37 -13.53 -1.12 3.21
CA PHE A 37 -14.70 -1.93 2.89
C PHE A 37 -15.22 -2.69 4.12
N GLU A 38 -14.34 -3.34 4.88
CA GLU A 38 -14.71 -4.07 6.10
C GLU A 38 -15.32 -3.13 7.16
N LEU A 39 -14.73 -1.93 7.34
CA LEU A 39 -15.22 -0.92 8.28
C LEU A 39 -16.60 -0.38 7.89
N ASP A 40 -16.78 0.01 6.62
CA ASP A 40 -18.04 0.54 6.10
C ASP A 40 -19.14 -0.53 6.18
N LEU A 41 -18.81 -1.77 5.82
CA LEU A 41 -19.73 -2.90 5.88
C LEU A 41 -20.24 -3.13 7.31
N HIS A 42 -19.34 -3.14 8.30
CA HIS A 42 -19.71 -3.27 9.70
C HIS A 42 -20.55 -2.07 10.18
N SER A 43 -20.20 -0.85 9.78
CA SER A 43 -20.96 0.36 10.14
C SER A 43 -22.40 0.35 9.60
N ILE A 44 -22.60 -0.16 8.37
CA ILE A 44 -23.94 -0.36 7.79
C ILE A 44 -24.73 -1.39 8.61
N ALA A 45 -24.10 -2.49 9.00
CA ALA A 45 -24.73 -3.54 9.79
C ALA A 45 -25.16 -3.04 11.18
N GLU A 46 -24.37 -2.16 11.81
CA GLU A 46 -24.65 -1.57 13.12
C GLU A 46 -25.79 -0.53 13.08
N THR A 47 -25.89 0.25 12.00
CA THR A 47 -26.86 1.35 11.88
C THR A 47 -28.23 0.93 11.34
N GLY A 48 -28.33 -0.23 10.69
CA GLY A 48 -29.54 -1.07 10.72
C GLY A 48 -30.69 -0.78 9.75
N ASN A 49 -30.57 0.14 8.78
CA ASN A 49 -31.72 0.48 7.91
C ASN A 49 -31.83 -0.37 6.63
N ASP A 50 -30.72 -0.67 5.94
CA ASP A 50 -30.77 -1.35 4.61
C ASP A 50 -30.33 -2.83 4.63
N GLY A 51 -29.77 -3.30 5.76
CA GLY A 51 -29.17 -4.62 5.89
C GLY A 51 -27.98 -4.85 4.95
N LEU A 52 -27.39 -6.06 4.99
CA LEU A 52 -26.28 -6.46 4.12
C LEU A 52 -26.77 -7.28 2.93
N SER A 53 -27.61 -6.68 2.07
CA SER A 53 -28.03 -7.33 0.84
C SER A 53 -26.88 -7.42 -0.18
N PRO A 54 -26.92 -8.36 -1.15
CA PRO A 54 -25.94 -8.41 -2.23
C PRO A 54 -25.80 -7.09 -2.99
N ASP A 55 -26.89 -6.36 -3.19
CA ASP A 55 -26.89 -5.06 -3.89
C ASP A 55 -26.18 -3.98 -3.08
N VAL A 56 -26.40 -3.92 -1.76
CA VAL A 56 -25.71 -2.99 -0.86
C VAL A 56 -24.21 -3.26 -0.85
N MET A 57 -23.80 -4.52 -0.65
CA MET A 57 -22.38 -4.90 -0.57
C MET A 57 -21.65 -4.70 -1.89
N SER A 58 -22.27 -5.08 -3.01
CA SER A 58 -21.66 -4.91 -4.34
C SER A 58 -21.59 -3.45 -4.77
N SER A 59 -22.56 -2.62 -4.38
CA SER A 59 -22.53 -1.17 -4.61
C SER A 59 -21.43 -0.51 -3.78
N LEU A 60 -21.30 -0.87 -2.50
CA LEU A 60 -20.23 -0.39 -1.62
C LEU A 60 -18.85 -0.74 -2.20
N PHE A 61 -18.64 -1.99 -2.58
CA PHE A 61 -17.36 -2.44 -3.14
C PHE A 61 -17.05 -1.76 -4.49
N SER A 62 -18.05 -1.60 -5.35
CA SER A 62 -17.93 -0.89 -6.63
C SER A 62 -17.56 0.58 -6.45
N ARG A 63 -18.18 1.26 -5.47
CA ARG A 63 -17.85 2.64 -5.11
C ARG A 63 -16.39 2.75 -4.69
N LEU A 64 -15.94 1.92 -3.75
CA LEU A 64 -14.55 1.94 -3.28
C LEU A 64 -13.55 1.59 -4.40
N ASN A 65 -13.88 0.64 -5.29
CA ASN A 65 -13.04 0.41 -6.49
C ASN A 65 -12.90 1.67 -7.33
N SER A 66 -13.97 2.45 -7.47
CA SER A 66 -13.97 3.68 -8.26
C SER A 66 -13.17 4.80 -7.60
N GLU A 67 -13.30 4.97 -6.29
CA GLU A 67 -12.54 5.96 -5.52
C GLU A 67 -11.03 5.66 -5.52
N TYR A 68 -10.64 4.39 -5.35
CA TYR A 68 -9.23 3.99 -5.26
C TYR A 68 -8.52 3.88 -6.61
N TYR A 69 -9.24 3.51 -7.68
CA TYR A 69 -8.65 3.28 -9.01
C TYR A 69 -9.10 4.29 -10.07
N GLY A 70 -9.93 5.27 -9.72
CA GLY A 70 -10.34 6.35 -10.61
C GLY A 70 -11.34 5.94 -11.69
N TYR A 71 -12.16 4.91 -11.47
CA TYR A 71 -13.21 4.56 -12.44
C TYR A 71 -14.25 5.67 -12.59
N GLY A 72 -14.48 6.09 -13.84
CA GLY A 72 -15.53 7.07 -14.17
C GLY A 72 -15.15 8.54 -13.97
N ASN A 73 -13.98 8.85 -13.43
CA ASN A 73 -13.52 10.23 -13.31
C ASN A 73 -12.67 10.62 -14.53
N GLN A 74 -13.16 11.58 -15.31
CA GLN A 74 -12.30 12.33 -16.24
C GLN A 74 -11.32 13.13 -15.38
N ILE A 75 -10.06 12.70 -15.32
CA ILE A 75 -9.00 13.54 -14.79
C ILE A 75 -8.62 14.49 -15.93
N ASP A 76 -8.96 15.77 -15.77
CA ASP A 76 -8.61 16.87 -16.70
C ASP A 76 -9.26 16.83 -18.10
N GLY A 77 -10.56 16.51 -18.19
CA GLY A 77 -11.30 16.54 -19.48
C GLY A 77 -10.80 15.58 -20.56
N SER A 78 -9.75 14.81 -20.26
CA SER A 78 -9.23 13.73 -21.07
C SER A 78 -9.71 12.41 -20.48
N SER A 79 -10.31 11.57 -21.31
CA SER A 79 -10.56 10.18 -20.95
C SER A 79 -9.22 9.54 -20.59
N TYR A 80 -9.10 9.00 -19.38
CA TYR A 80 -7.93 8.27 -18.90
C TYR A 80 -7.39 7.32 -19.99
N LYS A 81 -6.21 7.63 -20.54
CA LYS A 81 -5.66 6.99 -21.75
C LYS A 81 -5.12 5.56 -21.51
N TYR A 82 -5.13 5.10 -20.26
CA TYR A 82 -4.55 3.81 -19.85
C TYR A 82 -5.56 2.92 -19.12
N PRO A 83 -6.51 2.28 -19.83
CA PRO A 83 -7.56 1.44 -19.23
C PRO A 83 -7.06 0.08 -18.65
N HIS A 84 -5.77 -0.08 -18.34
CA HIS A 84 -5.16 -1.42 -18.27
C HIS A 84 -4.95 -2.04 -16.87
N SER A 85 -5.15 -1.34 -15.75
CA SER A 85 -4.70 -1.87 -14.45
C SER A 85 -5.78 -2.49 -13.56
N PHE A 86 -7.06 -2.33 -13.91
CA PHE A 86 -8.18 -3.10 -13.38
C PHE A 86 -9.24 -3.11 -14.51
N HIS A 87 -9.87 -4.24 -14.83
CA HIS A 87 -11.00 -4.27 -15.77
C HIS A 87 -12.26 -4.34 -14.92
N ALA A 88 -12.97 -3.22 -14.79
CA ALA A 88 -14.27 -3.19 -14.13
C ALA A 88 -15.26 -3.98 -14.99
N SER A 89 -15.40 -5.27 -14.69
CA SER A 89 -16.49 -6.09 -15.20
C SER A 89 -17.64 -6.09 -14.19
N PRO A 90 -18.88 -6.41 -14.61
CA PRO A 90 -19.98 -6.60 -13.67
C PRO A 90 -19.64 -7.58 -12.52
N GLN A 91 -18.74 -8.53 -12.77
CA GLN A 91 -18.29 -9.50 -11.77
C GLN A 91 -17.34 -8.90 -10.72
N SER A 92 -16.59 -7.84 -11.06
CA SER A 92 -15.64 -7.18 -10.14
C SER A 92 -16.32 -6.56 -8.91
N ALA A 93 -17.62 -6.24 -9.01
CA ALA A 93 -18.44 -5.79 -7.90
C ALA A 93 -18.58 -6.85 -6.78
N PHE A 94 -18.32 -8.12 -7.10
CA PHE A 94 -18.42 -9.26 -6.19
C PHE A 94 -17.06 -9.83 -5.77
N ASP A 95 -15.94 -9.18 -6.12
CA ASP A 95 -14.60 -9.67 -5.79
C ASP A 95 -14.37 -9.81 -4.29
N PHE A 96 -15.10 -9.05 -3.47
CA PHE A 96 -15.04 -9.17 -2.01
C PHE A 96 -15.39 -10.59 -1.52
N LEU A 97 -16.25 -11.33 -2.24
CA LEU A 97 -16.59 -12.72 -1.91
C LEU A 97 -15.39 -13.68 -1.99
N ARG A 98 -14.34 -13.29 -2.71
CA ARG A 98 -13.13 -14.10 -2.93
C ARG A 98 -12.00 -13.76 -1.97
N VAL A 99 -12.22 -12.86 -1.01
CA VAL A 99 -11.22 -12.41 -0.04
C VAL A 99 -11.46 -13.12 1.30
N PRO A 100 -10.66 -14.15 1.66
CA PRO A 100 -10.91 -14.93 2.88
C PRO A 100 -10.75 -14.10 4.15
N HIS A 101 -9.92 -13.06 4.12
CA HIS A 101 -9.60 -12.25 5.31
C HIS A 101 -10.79 -11.43 5.82
N PHE A 102 -11.86 -11.21 5.04
CA PHE A 102 -13.09 -10.58 5.55
C PHE A 102 -13.82 -11.44 6.58
N PHE A 103 -13.40 -12.69 6.80
CA PHE A 103 -13.91 -13.56 7.85
C PHE A 103 -13.01 -13.62 9.10
N TYR A 104 -11.97 -12.76 9.18
CA TYR A 104 -10.90 -12.82 10.19
C TYR A 104 -10.99 -11.68 11.23
N ASN A 105 -12.01 -10.82 11.13
CA ASN A 105 -12.32 -9.69 12.01
C ASN A 105 -11.21 -8.61 12.06
N PHE A 106 -11.23 -7.70 11.08
CA PHE A 106 -10.31 -6.57 10.95
C PHE A 106 -8.83 -6.98 10.90
N TYR A 107 -8.51 -7.90 9.99
CA TYR A 107 -7.14 -8.38 9.82
C TYR A 107 -6.34 -7.60 8.77
N VAL A 108 -6.97 -7.25 7.65
CA VAL A 108 -6.27 -6.83 6.43
C VAL A 108 -5.50 -5.51 6.55
N TYR A 109 -5.94 -4.58 7.41
CA TYR A 109 -5.24 -3.30 7.62
C TYR A 109 -3.78 -3.49 8.08
N LYS A 110 -3.49 -4.62 8.75
CA LYS A 110 -2.16 -4.95 9.27
C LYS A 110 -1.12 -5.09 8.15
N TYR A 111 -1.53 -5.48 6.95
CA TYR A 111 -0.63 -5.54 5.79
C TYR A 111 -0.13 -4.15 5.41
N ALA A 112 -1.04 -3.17 5.29
CA ALA A 112 -0.68 -1.80 4.94
C ALA A 112 0.22 -1.16 6.02
N THR A 113 -0.11 -1.35 7.31
CA THR A 113 0.72 -0.83 8.41
C THR A 113 2.10 -1.50 8.44
N SER A 114 2.16 -2.82 8.26
CA SER A 114 3.42 -3.57 8.30
C SER A 114 4.35 -3.20 7.13
N MET A 115 3.81 -3.07 5.92
CA MET A 115 4.57 -2.62 4.76
C MET A 115 5.09 -1.19 4.96
N SER A 116 4.26 -0.29 5.50
CA SER A 116 4.66 1.09 5.76
C SER A 116 5.82 1.18 6.76
N VAL A 117 5.73 0.44 7.87
CA VAL A 117 6.82 0.37 8.87
C VAL A 117 8.09 -0.21 8.25
N SER A 118 7.96 -1.32 7.50
CA SER A 118 9.10 -2.00 6.89
C SER A 118 9.82 -1.09 5.89
N ASN A 119 9.07 -0.34 5.09
CA ASN A 119 9.63 0.63 4.16
C ASN A 119 10.38 1.74 4.92
N VAL A 120 9.75 2.38 5.90
CA VAL A 120 10.37 3.46 6.68
C VAL A 120 11.67 3.02 7.35
N LEU A 121 11.67 1.86 8.00
CA LEU A 121 12.88 1.30 8.62
C LEU A 121 13.97 1.03 7.57
N SER A 122 13.60 0.45 6.42
CA SER A 122 14.54 0.19 5.33
C SER A 122 15.15 1.47 4.77
N GLN A 123 14.34 2.50 4.49
CA GLN A 123 14.82 3.78 3.97
C GLN A 123 15.79 4.46 4.93
N ARG A 124 15.47 4.47 6.23
CA ARG A 124 16.33 5.07 7.27
C ARG A 124 17.68 4.37 7.39
N ILE A 125 17.72 3.04 7.23
CA ILE A 125 18.97 2.27 7.27
C ILE A 125 19.81 2.52 6.01
N LEU A 126 19.18 2.50 4.83
CA LEU A 126 19.87 2.60 3.55
C LEU A 126 20.42 4.00 3.29
N ASN A 127 19.62 5.04 3.58
CA ASN A 127 19.90 6.43 3.19
C ASN A 127 20.51 7.28 4.32
N GLY A 128 20.60 6.76 5.55
CA GLY A 128 21.21 7.49 6.67
C GLY A 128 22.73 7.59 6.57
N SER A 129 23.30 8.60 7.23
CA SER A 129 24.73 8.68 7.52
C SER A 129 25.24 7.45 8.27
N THR A 130 26.56 7.27 8.38
CA THR A 130 27.13 6.12 9.12
C THR A 130 26.58 6.02 10.55
N GLN A 131 26.45 7.15 11.25
CA GLN A 131 25.91 7.18 12.60
C GLN A 131 24.41 6.83 12.61
N GLU A 132 23.60 7.49 11.78
CA GLU A 132 22.16 7.23 11.71
C GLU A 132 21.86 5.78 11.31
N ARG A 133 22.65 5.20 10.40
CA ARG A 133 22.53 3.79 10.02
C ARG A 133 22.72 2.88 11.23
N GLN A 134 23.74 3.12 12.07
CA GLN A 134 23.97 2.32 13.27
C GLN A 134 22.83 2.46 14.28
N GLU A 135 22.32 3.68 14.47
CA GLU A 135 21.17 3.94 15.33
C GLU A 135 19.89 3.25 14.82
N ASN A 136 19.64 3.29 13.51
CA ASN A 136 18.47 2.65 12.91
C ASN A 136 18.57 1.12 12.89
N LEU A 137 19.78 0.56 12.73
CA LEU A 137 20.01 -0.88 12.93
C LEU A 137 19.76 -1.29 14.38
N HIS A 138 20.19 -0.49 15.35
CA HIS A 138 19.91 -0.75 16.75
C HIS A 138 18.39 -0.78 17.03
N LYS A 139 17.64 0.19 16.51
CA LYS A 139 16.17 0.23 16.59
C LYS A 139 15.51 -1.00 15.95
N LEU A 140 15.99 -1.45 14.79
CA LEU A 140 15.53 -2.70 14.17
C LEU A 140 15.80 -3.91 15.07
N PHE A 141 16.97 -3.98 15.73
CA PHE A 141 17.24 -5.06 16.67
C PHE A 141 16.38 -5.00 17.93
N ILE A 142 16.01 -3.82 18.42
CA ILE A 142 15.02 -3.67 19.51
C ILE A 142 13.70 -4.32 19.09
N LEU A 143 13.19 -3.97 17.90
CA LEU A 143 11.96 -4.57 17.35
C LEU A 143 12.04 -6.10 17.28
N LEU A 144 13.11 -6.63 16.68
CA LEU A 144 13.27 -8.08 16.49
C LEU A 144 13.42 -8.84 17.81
N LYS A 145 14.12 -8.26 18.80
CA LYS A 145 14.30 -8.87 20.13
C LYS A 145 13.05 -8.80 20.99
N ALA A 146 12.16 -7.83 20.76
CA ALA A 146 10.96 -7.66 21.56
C ALA A 146 9.98 -8.83 21.40
N GLY A 147 9.93 -9.48 20.23
CA GLY A 147 8.98 -10.56 19.96
C GLY A 147 7.54 -10.15 20.30
N CYS A 148 6.82 -10.97 21.07
CA CYS A 148 5.48 -10.66 21.57
C CYS A 148 5.47 -10.17 23.02
N SER A 149 6.56 -9.57 23.51
CA SER A 149 6.70 -9.20 24.94
C SER A 149 5.86 -7.99 25.39
N LYS A 150 5.35 -7.18 24.46
CA LYS A 150 4.58 -5.95 24.71
C LYS A 150 3.50 -5.74 23.64
N PRO A 151 2.55 -4.82 23.84
CA PRO A 151 1.61 -4.42 22.80
C PRO A 151 2.34 -3.95 21.52
N PRO A 152 1.88 -4.32 20.30
CA PRO A 152 2.55 -3.99 19.05
C PRO A 152 2.81 -2.49 18.85
N LEU A 153 1.88 -1.63 19.26
CA LEU A 153 2.03 -0.17 19.17
C LEU A 153 3.23 0.34 19.98
N GLU A 154 3.48 -0.24 21.15
CA GLU A 154 4.60 0.12 22.02
C GLU A 154 5.92 -0.39 21.45
N ILE A 155 5.94 -1.63 20.95
CA ILE A 155 7.14 -2.21 20.31
C ILE A 155 7.57 -1.35 19.11
N MET A 156 6.62 -0.91 18.28
CA MET A 156 6.92 -0.07 17.12
C MET A 156 7.43 1.31 17.54
N ALA A 157 6.85 1.90 18.59
CA ALA A 157 7.33 3.16 19.15
C ALA A 157 8.75 3.03 19.71
N ASP A 158 9.06 1.95 20.43
CA ASP A 158 10.42 1.63 20.92
C ASP A 158 11.43 1.49 19.75
N ALA A 159 10.96 0.98 18.60
CA ALA A 159 11.73 0.90 17.36
C ALA A 159 11.80 2.24 16.57
N GLY A 160 11.27 3.33 17.13
CA GLY A 160 11.30 4.66 16.54
C GLY A 160 10.31 4.88 15.40
N VAL A 161 9.26 4.06 15.31
CA VAL A 161 8.18 4.21 14.31
C VAL A 161 6.83 4.26 15.02
N ASP A 162 6.29 5.46 15.20
CA ASP A 162 4.97 5.64 15.82
C ASP A 162 3.84 5.49 14.79
N ILE A 163 3.24 4.30 14.76
CA ILE A 163 2.12 3.94 13.89
C ILE A 163 0.76 4.46 14.38
N ARG A 164 0.72 5.26 15.45
CA ARG A 164 -0.47 6.03 15.84
C ARG A 164 -0.63 7.32 15.02
N THR A 165 0.41 7.68 14.26
CA THR A 165 0.44 8.86 13.40
C THR A 165 0.36 8.44 11.93
N PRO A 166 -0.11 9.32 11.03
CA PRO A 166 -0.11 9.03 9.59
C PRO A 166 1.30 8.99 8.99
N LYS A 167 2.32 9.44 9.72
CA LYS A 167 3.68 9.66 9.21
C LYS A 167 4.29 8.44 8.50
N PRO A 168 4.27 7.20 9.05
CA PRO A 168 4.90 6.07 8.38
C PRO A 168 4.23 5.70 7.04
N PHE A 169 2.92 5.92 6.96
CA PHE A 169 2.15 5.70 5.75
C PHE A 169 2.47 6.76 4.69
N VAL A 170 2.48 8.05 5.07
CA VAL A 170 2.85 9.15 4.18
C VAL A 170 4.27 8.99 3.64
N GLU A 171 5.26 8.71 4.50
CA GLU A 171 6.66 8.45 4.08
C GLU A 171 6.76 7.28 3.08
N SER A 172 5.83 6.31 3.15
CA SER A 172 5.79 5.18 2.23
C SER A 172 5.15 5.50 0.89
N LEU A 173 4.14 6.39 0.87
CA LEU A 173 3.59 6.91 -0.37
C LEU A 173 4.57 7.84 -1.09
N GLU A 174 5.28 8.70 -0.37
CA GLU A 174 6.35 9.55 -0.93
C GLU A 174 7.47 8.70 -1.55
N PHE A 175 7.80 7.56 -0.94
CA PHE A 175 8.76 6.64 -1.54
C PHE A 175 8.22 5.97 -2.80
N MET A 176 6.94 5.58 -2.81
CA MET A 176 6.29 5.05 -4.01
C MET A 176 6.23 6.08 -5.15
N GLU A 177 5.97 7.35 -4.84
CA GLU A 177 6.00 8.46 -5.79
C GLU A 177 7.37 8.57 -6.47
N LYS A 178 8.46 8.57 -5.70
CA LYS A 178 9.84 8.59 -6.25
C LYS A 178 10.14 7.40 -7.14
N LEU A 179 9.58 6.22 -6.84
CA LEU A 179 9.73 5.05 -7.72
C LEU A 179 9.01 5.25 -9.05
N ILE A 180 7.82 5.86 -9.03
CA ILE A 180 7.03 6.16 -10.23
C ILE A 180 7.76 7.20 -11.09
N GLU A 181 8.24 8.29 -10.48
CA GLU A 181 9.05 9.31 -11.16
C GLU A 181 10.26 8.68 -11.83
N ARG A 182 11.00 7.83 -11.10
CA ARG A 182 12.18 7.14 -11.64
C ARG A 182 11.82 6.19 -12.78
N LEU A 183 10.69 5.49 -12.69
CA LEU A 183 10.22 4.63 -13.77
C LEU A 183 9.94 5.45 -15.04
N ASP A 184 9.27 6.59 -14.88
CA ASP A 184 8.89 7.47 -15.99
C ASP A 184 10.11 8.05 -16.72
N GLU A 185 11.15 8.48 -15.96
CA GLU A 185 12.45 8.87 -16.52
C GLU A 185 13.05 7.76 -17.38
N LEU A 186 13.07 6.53 -16.87
CA LEU A 186 13.66 5.39 -17.56
C LEU A 186 12.86 5.01 -18.82
N THR A 187 11.54 5.14 -18.82
CA THR A 187 10.72 4.75 -19.97
C THR A 187 10.59 5.85 -21.02
N THR A 188 10.65 7.13 -20.64
CA THR A 188 10.54 8.25 -21.58
C THR A 188 11.76 8.35 -22.49
N GLU A 189 12.94 8.01 -21.99
CA GLU A 189 14.18 7.91 -22.79
C GLU A 189 14.12 6.86 -23.92
N GLN A 190 13.15 5.94 -23.95
CA GLN A 190 12.99 4.95 -25.03
C GLN A 190 12.13 5.45 -26.21
N HIS A 191 11.48 6.61 -26.09
CA HIS A 191 10.56 7.15 -27.08
C HIS A 191 11.11 8.33 -27.90
N ILE A 192 12.42 8.57 -27.87
CA ILE A 192 13.17 9.51 -28.73
C ILE A 192 14.18 8.72 -29.55
#